data_AF-A0A8S4ALS2-F1
#
_entry.id   AF-A0A8S4ALS2-F1
#
_cell.length_a   1.000
_cell.length_b   1.000
_cell.length_c   1.000
_cell.angle_alpha   90.00
_cell.angle_beta   90.00
_cell.angle_gamma   90.00
#
_symmetry.space_group_name_H-M   'P 1'
#
loop_
_entity.id
_entity.type
_entity.pdbx_description
1 polymer ?
#
loop_
_entity_poly.entity_id
_entity_poly.type
_entity_poly.pdbx_seq_one_letter_code
_entity_poly.pdbx_strand_id
1 'polypeptide(L)'
;MRRSDLRLVLMSATVDCDKFSNYFSRCPVVSIPGRTFPVEVYHLEDIVEETGYVLEKDSEYCQKILEDEEEVSLSVTQKGGKTLQHQEVIIRDPSAGWDLGPDLDHFSSRTRQVLQYMNPNKINMDLLLDLVDYLEKSPQFADVDGAVLVFLPGLAHIQQLYDLLSSDKRFRDKNRFRIVALHSTLSSKDQAAAFTVPPAGVRKIVLSTNIAETGVTIPDVVFVIDTGKTKENKYHESSQMSSLVETFVSKASALQRQGRAGRILRVPLEELCLHIMKCQYGSPEDFLSQALDAPQPQSVSNAVSLLRKIGACHPDNHCLTPLGHHLASLPVNVKIGKMLIYGAILGCLEPIVRPAKNCFVPPHPAPSAHLRFLNGSFQATIAAAITEKSPFSTPMNRKEEANLAKGALALASSDHLTIYNAYLGWRNSQSEGPRGEASFCRKHFLNRTALITIENVKQDLMRMVEQAGFWSPGPSPGWKRPPPPAPPTRERVAVLKAALAAGLYDNVGRLLCTPSVDVLERVACTAETPQGRAQVHPSSVKYGKIYLRDTTLMSPFPLLLFGGDIDIQHREKLITLDGWIHFQAPVRIGVIFKQLRKLMDSLLEKKLENPRMSLEGKPGHQKAKTTALS
;
A
#
# COMPACT_ATOMS: atom_id res chain seq x y z
N MET A 1 -10.12 24.59 32.09
CA MET A 1 -10.77 23.33 31.61
C MET A 1 -12.26 23.58 31.37
N ARG A 2 -12.91 22.83 30.46
CA ARG A 2 -14.38 22.86 30.27
C ARG A 2 -15.15 21.85 31.14
N ARG A 3 -14.49 20.82 31.67
CA ARG A 3 -15.04 19.80 32.57
C ARG A 3 -14.07 19.63 33.75
N SER A 4 -14.51 19.91 34.98
CA SER A 4 -13.73 19.73 36.21
C SER A 4 -14.10 18.44 36.97
N ASP A 5 -15.17 17.77 36.56
CA ASP A 5 -15.63 16.48 37.07
C ASP A 5 -14.91 15.29 36.42
N LEU A 6 -14.33 15.48 35.23
CA LEU A 6 -13.67 14.44 34.45
C LEU A 6 -12.33 14.04 35.11
N ARG A 7 -12.30 12.84 35.68
CA ARG A 7 -11.04 12.15 36.03
C ARG A 7 -10.53 11.42 34.79
N LEU A 8 -9.29 11.73 34.38
CA LEU A 8 -8.57 11.03 33.32
C LEU A 8 -7.46 10.18 33.95
N VAL A 9 -7.38 8.91 33.55
CA VAL A 9 -6.28 8.01 33.93
C VAL A 9 -5.60 7.54 32.65
N LEU A 10 -4.29 7.73 32.58
CA LEU A 10 -3.45 7.30 31.47
C LEU A 10 -2.74 6.01 31.89
N MET A 11 -2.72 5.02 30.99
CA MET A 11 -2.09 3.72 31.23
C MET A 11 -1.22 3.37 30.02
N SER A 12 0.01 2.92 30.27
CA SER A 12 0.92 2.45 29.24
C SER A 12 1.88 1.40 29.81
N ALA A 13 2.50 0.61 28.93
CA ALA A 13 3.36 -0.52 29.29
C ALA A 13 4.83 -0.39 28.86
N THR A 14 5.12 0.45 27.86
CA THR A 14 6.41 0.47 27.14
C THR A 14 6.86 1.89 26.73
N VAL A 15 6.40 2.91 27.46
CA VAL A 15 6.48 4.31 27.03
C VAL A 15 7.09 5.20 28.09
N ASP A 16 7.85 6.21 27.64
CA ASP A 16 8.39 7.32 28.42
C ASP A 16 7.30 8.00 29.26
N CYS A 17 7.33 7.73 30.56
CA CYS A 17 6.37 8.25 31.55
C CYS A 17 6.50 9.77 31.73
N ASP A 18 7.72 10.29 31.67
CA ASP A 18 8.03 11.68 31.96
C ASP A 18 7.60 12.60 30.82
N LYS A 19 7.72 12.14 29.57
CA LYS A 19 7.17 12.83 28.39
C LYS A 19 5.66 13.00 28.50
N PHE A 20 4.93 11.93 28.86
CA PHE A 20 3.49 12.00 29.11
C PHE A 20 3.13 12.86 30.32
N SER A 21 3.86 12.74 31.43
CA SER A 21 3.64 13.56 32.62
C SER A 21 3.79 15.04 32.30
N ASN A 22 4.91 15.47 31.69
CA ASN A 22 5.16 16.86 31.33
C ASN A 22 4.08 17.41 30.39
N TYR A 23 3.66 16.65 29.38
CA TYR A 23 2.57 17.03 28.47
C TYR A 23 1.23 17.25 29.20
N PHE A 24 0.87 16.37 30.12
CA PHE A 24 -0.30 16.53 30.99
C PHE A 24 -0.01 17.42 32.22
N SER A 25 0.80 18.46 32.06
CA SER A 25 1.11 19.49 33.08
C SER A 25 1.73 18.93 34.37
N ARG A 26 2.65 17.97 34.22
CA ARG A 26 3.32 17.21 35.29
C ARG A 26 2.33 16.43 36.17
N CYS A 27 1.43 15.68 35.55
CA CYS A 27 0.49 14.83 36.28
C CYS A 27 1.22 13.71 37.05
N PRO A 28 0.71 13.29 38.24
CA PRO A 28 1.31 12.20 39.00
C PRO A 28 1.42 10.90 38.20
N VAL A 29 2.59 10.25 38.28
CA VAL A 29 2.86 8.95 37.65
C VAL A 29 2.82 7.86 38.71
N VAL A 30 2.17 6.74 38.39
CA VAL A 30 2.19 5.52 39.20
C VAL A 30 2.76 4.40 38.33
N SER A 31 3.98 3.96 38.63
CA SER A 31 4.59 2.81 37.95
C SER A 31 4.07 1.51 38.54
N ILE A 32 3.61 0.60 37.68
CA ILE A 32 3.26 -0.77 38.05
C ILE A 32 4.30 -1.69 37.40
N PRO A 33 5.15 -2.40 38.16
CA PRO A 33 6.24 -3.18 37.60
C PRO A 33 5.70 -4.36 36.77
N GLY A 34 5.89 -4.28 35.45
CA GLY A 34 5.54 -5.35 34.51
C GLY A 34 6.50 -6.53 34.59
N ARG A 35 6.00 -7.73 34.25
CA ARG A 35 6.83 -8.92 34.02
C ARG A 35 7.02 -9.16 32.52
N THR A 36 7.89 -8.35 31.91
CA THR A 36 8.54 -8.71 30.66
C THR A 36 9.81 -9.51 30.99
N PHE A 37 10.10 -10.56 30.22
CA PHE A 37 11.44 -11.15 30.26
C PHE A 37 12.46 -10.12 29.72
N PRO A 38 13.66 -10.01 30.30
CA PRO A 38 14.70 -9.14 29.77
C PRO A 38 15.08 -9.61 28.36
N VAL A 39 15.34 -8.66 27.46
CA VAL A 39 15.77 -8.93 26.08
C VAL A 39 17.16 -8.34 25.93
N GLU A 40 18.17 -9.22 25.96
CA GLU A 40 19.56 -8.86 25.70
C GLU A 40 19.71 -8.37 24.25
N VAL A 41 20.61 -7.41 24.02
CA VAL A 41 20.83 -6.77 22.73
C VAL A 41 22.29 -6.91 22.37
N TYR A 42 22.52 -7.38 21.14
CA TYR A 42 23.83 -7.54 20.54
C TYR A 42 23.90 -6.66 19.29
N HIS A 43 25.00 -5.93 19.13
CA HIS A 43 25.30 -5.09 17.97
C HIS A 43 26.20 -5.84 16.97
N LEU A 44 26.55 -5.22 15.84
CA LEU A 44 27.22 -5.91 14.74
C LEU A 44 28.63 -6.37 15.13
N GLU A 45 29.30 -5.54 15.93
CA GLU A 45 30.57 -5.77 16.60
C GLU A 45 30.55 -7.03 17.48
N ASP A 46 29.56 -7.17 18.37
CA ASP A 46 29.39 -8.36 19.21
C ASP A 46 29.15 -9.61 18.38
N ILE A 47 28.24 -9.52 17.40
CA ILE A 47 27.86 -10.64 16.53
C ILE A 47 29.06 -11.13 15.70
N VAL A 48 29.90 -10.24 15.16
CA VAL A 48 31.09 -10.62 14.39
C VAL A 48 32.15 -11.28 15.26
N GLU A 49 32.33 -10.83 16.50
CA GLU A 49 33.27 -11.44 17.44
C GLU A 49 32.82 -12.85 17.86
N GLU A 50 31.55 -12.99 18.26
CA GLU A 50 30.92 -14.21 18.78
C GLU A 50 30.70 -15.29 17.72
N THR A 51 30.20 -14.96 16.53
CA THR A 51 30.12 -15.94 15.42
C THR A 51 31.50 -16.25 14.86
N GLY A 52 32.48 -15.39 15.13
CA GLY A 52 33.84 -15.48 14.66
C GLY A 52 34.02 -15.22 13.16
N TYR A 53 33.06 -14.53 12.53
CA TYR A 53 32.97 -14.34 11.09
C TYR A 53 34.22 -13.68 10.47
N VAL A 54 34.54 -14.06 9.23
CA VAL A 54 35.66 -13.53 8.45
C VAL A 54 35.15 -13.01 7.12
N LEU A 55 35.48 -11.76 6.80
CA LEU A 55 35.11 -11.12 5.54
C LEU A 55 36.20 -11.34 4.49
N GLU A 56 35.91 -12.16 3.48
CA GLU A 56 36.82 -12.37 2.34
C GLU A 56 36.90 -11.09 1.46
N LYS A 57 38.11 -10.72 1.00
CA LYS A 57 38.34 -9.42 0.32
C LYS A 57 37.65 -9.30 -1.03
N ASP A 58 37.46 -10.42 -1.71
CA ASP A 58 36.76 -10.56 -2.98
C ASP A 58 35.25 -10.85 -2.82
N SER A 59 34.78 -11.06 -1.58
CA SER A 59 33.37 -11.24 -1.27
C SER A 59 32.52 -10.05 -1.74
N GLU A 60 31.32 -10.34 -2.20
CA GLU A 60 30.37 -9.32 -2.65
C GLU A 60 29.79 -8.46 -1.50
N TYR A 61 30.17 -8.74 -0.25
CA TYR A 61 29.86 -7.94 0.96
C TYR A 61 31.03 -7.07 1.43
N CYS A 62 32.22 -7.22 0.84
CA CYS A 62 33.35 -6.32 1.05
C CYS A 62 33.13 -4.99 0.32
N GLN A 63 33.40 -3.85 0.96
CA GLN A 63 33.45 -2.57 0.27
C GLN A 63 34.82 -2.39 -0.38
N LYS A 64 34.82 -2.33 -1.72
CA LYS A 64 36.00 -1.91 -2.48
C LYS A 64 36.18 -0.41 -2.27
N ILE A 65 37.03 -0.05 -1.33
CA ILE A 65 37.66 1.27 -1.32
C ILE A 65 38.40 1.37 -2.65
N LEU A 66 38.05 2.35 -3.48
CA LEU A 66 38.82 2.67 -4.67
C LEU A 66 40.11 3.35 -4.20
N GLU A 67 41.22 2.66 -4.41
CA GLU A 67 42.54 3.30 -4.42
C GLU A 67 42.58 4.18 -5.68
N ASP A 68 42.25 5.46 -5.53
CA ASP A 68 42.26 6.44 -6.62
C ASP A 68 43.71 6.73 -7.04
N GLU A 69 44.27 5.87 -7.91
CA GLU A 69 45.57 6.03 -8.54
C GLU A 69 45.58 7.23 -9.52
N GLU A 70 45.74 8.45 -9.00
CA GLU A 70 46.03 9.62 -9.84
C GLU A 70 47.46 9.54 -10.41
N GLU A 71 47.60 9.07 -11.65
CA GLU A 71 48.85 9.19 -12.42
C GLU A 71 49.19 10.67 -12.67
N VAL A 72 50.19 11.20 -11.95
CA VAL A 72 50.68 12.58 -12.16
C VAL A 72 51.90 12.56 -13.09
N SER A 73 51.73 13.12 -14.29
CA SER A 73 52.83 13.33 -15.25
C SER A 73 53.45 14.73 -15.08
N LEU A 74 54.63 14.78 -14.45
CA LEU A 74 55.39 16.02 -14.23
C LEU A 74 56.33 16.28 -15.42
N SER A 75 56.24 17.46 -16.01
CA SER A 75 57.16 17.90 -17.08
C SER A 75 58.15 18.94 -16.55
N VAL A 76 59.42 18.55 -16.43
CA VAL A 76 60.49 19.36 -15.86
C VAL A 76 61.42 19.86 -16.96
N THR A 77 61.34 21.16 -17.25
CA THR A 77 62.26 21.84 -18.18
C THR A 77 63.46 22.41 -17.42
N GLN A 78 64.65 21.86 -17.67
CA GLN A 78 65.88 22.39 -17.08
C GLN A 78 66.39 23.61 -17.85
N LYS A 79 67.16 24.49 -17.17
CA LYS A 79 67.85 25.64 -17.79
C LYS A 79 68.86 25.11 -18.82
N GLY A 80 68.46 25.17 -20.09
CA GLY A 80 69.07 24.42 -21.20
C GLY A 80 68.06 23.96 -22.26
N GLY A 81 66.75 24.05 -21.98
CA GLY A 81 65.69 23.92 -22.98
C GLY A 81 65.26 22.48 -23.31
N LYS A 82 65.79 21.47 -22.61
CA LYS A 82 65.25 20.12 -22.62
C LYS A 82 64.22 19.95 -21.52
N THR A 83 63.03 19.47 -21.90
CA THR A 83 61.98 19.02 -20.98
C THR A 83 62.07 17.50 -20.85
N LEU A 84 62.09 17.01 -19.62
CA LEU A 84 61.92 15.60 -19.30
C LEU A 84 60.54 15.39 -18.69
N GLN A 85 59.84 14.33 -19.10
CA GLN A 85 58.63 13.87 -18.43
C GLN A 85 58.99 12.83 -17.38
N HIS A 86 58.41 12.95 -16.20
CA HIS A 86 58.49 12.00 -15.11
C HIS A 86 57.08 11.59 -14.69
N GLN A 87 56.92 10.33 -14.29
CA GLN A 87 55.63 9.73 -13.98
C GLN A 87 55.79 9.12 -12.58
N GLU A 88 55.15 9.73 -11.58
CA GLU A 88 55.17 9.26 -10.19
C GLU A 88 53.76 8.89 -9.75
N VAL A 89 53.63 7.77 -9.06
CA VAL A 89 52.37 7.30 -8.47
C VAL A 89 52.37 7.73 -7.00
N ILE A 90 51.49 8.67 -6.65
CA ILE A 90 51.37 9.19 -5.28
C ILE A 90 50.21 8.49 -4.59
N ILE A 91 50.52 7.52 -3.73
CA ILE A 91 49.52 6.84 -2.90
C ILE A 91 48.95 7.85 -1.88
N ARG A 92 47.66 8.17 -2.00
CA ARG A 92 46.91 8.85 -0.94
C ARG A 92 46.50 7.85 0.13
N ASP A 93 47.05 8.00 1.34
CA ASP A 93 46.63 7.25 2.51
C ASP A 93 45.14 7.53 2.84
N PRO A 94 44.23 6.53 2.76
CA PRO A 94 42.79 6.73 2.89
C PRO A 94 42.35 6.90 4.35
N SER A 95 42.86 7.95 5.01
CA SER A 95 42.44 8.47 6.33
C SER A 95 41.01 9.05 6.37
N ALA A 96 40.16 8.59 5.44
CA ALA A 96 38.72 8.82 5.37
C ALA A 96 37.91 7.50 5.47
N GLY A 97 38.54 6.41 5.93
CA GLY A 97 37.82 5.33 6.58
C GLY A 97 36.99 5.85 7.76
N TRP A 98 35.96 5.11 8.16
CA TRP A 98 35.13 5.52 9.29
C TRP A 98 36.02 5.54 10.55
N ASP A 99 35.99 6.65 11.30
CA ASP A 99 36.75 6.78 12.54
C ASP A 99 36.10 5.88 13.61
N LEU A 100 36.57 4.62 13.65
CA LEU A 100 36.14 3.59 14.58
C LEU A 100 36.67 3.96 15.97
N GLY A 101 35.92 4.82 16.65
CA GLY A 101 36.32 5.48 17.89
C GLY A 101 36.71 4.52 19.04
N PRO A 102 37.26 5.08 20.14
CA PRO A 102 37.96 4.33 21.19
C PRO A 102 37.11 3.25 21.88
N ASP A 103 35.79 3.30 21.77
CA ASP A 103 34.90 2.26 22.28
C ASP A 103 35.16 0.88 21.65
N LEU A 104 35.68 0.80 20.42
CA LEU A 104 35.92 -0.47 19.70
C LEU A 104 37.28 -1.14 19.99
N ASP A 105 38.16 -0.53 20.80
CA ASP A 105 39.51 -1.06 21.05
C ASP A 105 39.53 -2.41 21.80
N HIS A 106 38.43 -2.76 22.48
CA HIS A 106 38.30 -4.03 23.19
C HIS A 106 37.95 -5.23 22.29
N PHE A 107 37.52 -4.98 21.04
CA PHE A 107 37.28 -6.04 20.05
C PHE A 107 38.56 -6.47 19.34
N SER A 108 38.57 -7.70 18.84
CA SER A 108 39.71 -8.27 18.12
C SER A 108 40.05 -7.48 16.86
N SER A 109 41.30 -7.58 16.42
CA SER A 109 41.76 -6.98 15.16
C SER A 109 40.99 -7.53 13.94
N ARG A 110 40.56 -8.80 13.99
CA ARG A 110 39.63 -9.40 13.02
C ARG A 110 38.31 -8.63 12.98
N THR A 111 37.65 -8.47 14.13
CA THR A 111 36.33 -7.83 14.22
C THR A 111 36.39 -6.39 13.74
N ARG A 112 37.40 -5.62 14.18
CA ARG A 112 37.64 -4.25 13.70
C ARG A 112 37.90 -4.19 12.18
N GLN A 113 38.67 -5.13 11.63
CA GLN A 113 38.87 -5.22 10.18
C GLN A 113 37.56 -5.55 9.44
N VAL A 114 36.77 -6.49 9.94
CA VAL A 114 35.46 -6.81 9.35
C VAL A 114 34.53 -5.58 9.36
N LEU A 115 34.44 -4.85 10.47
CA LEU A 115 33.64 -3.62 10.59
C LEU A 115 34.13 -2.51 9.64
N GLN A 116 35.45 -2.37 9.45
CA GLN A 116 36.05 -1.37 8.56
C GLN A 116 35.75 -1.65 7.07
N TYR A 117 35.71 -2.92 6.65
CA TYR A 117 35.57 -3.31 5.25
C TYR A 117 34.20 -3.91 4.87
N MET A 118 33.27 -4.11 5.81
CA MET A 118 31.91 -4.57 5.48
C MET A 118 31.10 -3.45 4.81
N ASN A 119 30.42 -3.76 3.72
CA ASN A 119 29.64 -2.82 2.94
C ASN A 119 28.27 -2.51 3.59
N PRO A 120 28.04 -1.33 4.20
CA PRO A 120 26.80 -1.02 4.90
C PRO A 120 25.58 -0.95 3.96
N ASN A 121 25.81 -0.79 2.65
CA ASN A 121 24.74 -0.74 1.66
C ASN A 121 24.20 -2.12 1.28
N LYS A 122 24.74 -3.22 1.82
CA LYS A 122 24.32 -4.60 1.49
C LYS A 122 24.11 -5.44 2.75
N ILE A 123 23.09 -6.29 2.74
CA ILE A 123 22.87 -7.25 3.84
C ILE A 123 23.78 -8.44 3.60
N ASN A 124 24.70 -8.70 4.53
CA ASN A 124 25.58 -9.87 4.52
C ASN A 124 24.76 -11.13 4.87
N MET A 125 24.45 -11.95 3.86
CA MET A 125 23.67 -13.18 4.06
C MET A 125 24.49 -14.30 4.69
N ASP A 126 25.82 -14.26 4.53
CA ASP A 126 26.74 -15.28 5.05
C ASP A 126 26.83 -15.15 6.58
N LEU A 127 26.96 -13.91 7.07
CA LEU A 127 26.86 -13.59 8.50
C LEU A 127 25.49 -14.00 9.09
N LEU A 128 24.39 -13.92 8.32
CA LEU A 128 23.08 -14.39 8.78
C LEU A 128 22.99 -15.93 8.87
N LEU A 129 23.67 -16.66 7.97
CA LEU A 129 23.79 -18.11 8.06
C LEU A 129 24.58 -18.52 9.31
N ASP A 130 25.72 -17.86 9.55
CA ASP A 130 26.61 -18.17 10.67
C ASP A 130 26.03 -17.74 12.02
N LEU A 131 25.27 -16.64 12.08
CA LEU A 131 24.51 -16.24 13.27
C LEU A 131 23.41 -17.26 13.63
N VAL A 132 22.67 -17.77 12.64
CA VAL A 132 21.63 -18.78 12.89
C VAL A 132 22.25 -20.13 13.29
N ASP A 133 23.47 -20.43 12.84
CA ASP A 133 24.26 -21.60 13.28
C ASP A 133 24.80 -21.42 14.71
N TYR A 134 25.29 -20.23 15.05
CA TYR A 134 25.75 -19.85 16.39
C TYR A 134 24.62 -19.93 17.42
N LEU A 135 23.41 -19.45 17.11
CA LEU A 135 22.24 -19.53 18.01
C LEU A 135 21.81 -20.97 18.35
N GLU A 136 22.19 -21.96 17.55
CA GLU A 136 21.92 -23.39 17.80
C GLU A 136 23.10 -24.11 18.48
N LYS A 137 24.34 -23.63 18.29
CA LYS A 137 25.57 -24.28 18.77
C LYS A 137 26.20 -23.65 20.02
N SER A 138 25.96 -22.36 20.27
CA SER A 138 26.54 -21.65 21.41
C SER A 138 26.03 -22.26 22.72
N PRO A 139 26.89 -22.59 23.69
CA PRO A 139 26.46 -23.10 25.00
C PRO A 139 25.50 -22.17 25.76
N GLN A 140 25.46 -20.87 25.43
CA GLN A 140 24.51 -19.92 26.00
C GLN A 140 23.07 -20.11 25.49
N PHE A 141 22.90 -20.66 24.28
CA PHE A 141 21.61 -20.70 23.56
C PHE A 141 21.15 -22.11 23.15
N ALA A 142 22.00 -23.12 23.22
CA ALA A 142 21.70 -24.50 22.84
C ALA A 142 20.49 -25.10 23.60
N ASP A 143 20.39 -24.84 24.91
CA ASP A 143 19.27 -25.30 25.75
C ASP A 143 18.05 -24.35 25.72
N VAL A 144 18.11 -23.24 24.98
CA VAL A 144 17.05 -22.21 24.91
C VAL A 144 16.09 -22.52 23.77
N ASP A 145 15.02 -23.26 24.07
CA ASP A 145 13.95 -23.57 23.13
C ASP A 145 13.21 -22.30 22.67
N GLY A 146 13.04 -22.11 21.35
CA GLY A 146 12.38 -20.92 20.80
C GLY A 146 12.66 -20.67 19.32
N ALA A 147 11.75 -19.97 18.66
CA ALA A 147 11.86 -19.60 17.25
C ALA A 147 12.72 -18.36 17.02
N VAL A 148 13.39 -18.33 15.87
CA VAL A 148 14.16 -17.18 15.36
C VAL A 148 13.30 -16.39 14.38
N LEU A 149 13.20 -15.06 14.55
CA LEU A 149 12.53 -14.14 13.62
C LEU A 149 13.56 -13.24 12.95
N VAL A 150 13.74 -13.37 11.63
CA VAL A 150 14.68 -12.57 10.84
C VAL A 150 13.93 -11.48 10.07
N PHE A 151 14.29 -10.22 10.31
CA PHE A 151 13.76 -9.07 9.59
C PHE A 151 14.59 -8.76 8.34
N LEU A 152 13.91 -8.72 7.19
CA LEU A 152 14.49 -8.50 5.86
C LEU A 152 13.71 -7.42 5.09
N PRO A 153 14.33 -6.66 4.17
CA PRO A 153 13.65 -5.54 3.48
C PRO A 153 12.53 -5.94 2.50
N GLY A 154 12.43 -7.19 2.07
CA GLY A 154 11.43 -7.59 1.08
C GLY A 154 11.55 -9.03 0.60
N LEU A 155 10.56 -9.46 -0.20
CA LEU A 155 10.43 -10.84 -0.70
C LEU A 155 11.68 -11.38 -1.41
N ALA A 156 12.43 -10.53 -2.13
CA ALA A 156 13.66 -10.96 -2.80
C ALA A 156 14.73 -11.45 -1.81
N HIS A 157 14.93 -10.73 -0.70
CA HIS A 157 15.88 -11.11 0.34
C HIS A 157 15.37 -12.29 1.19
N ILE A 158 14.05 -12.37 1.41
CA ILE A 158 13.41 -13.55 2.02
C ILE A 158 13.67 -14.79 1.15
N GLN A 159 13.52 -14.70 -0.16
CA GLN A 159 13.77 -15.80 -1.09
C GLN A 159 15.27 -16.19 -1.11
N GLN A 160 16.17 -15.20 -1.20
CA GLN A 160 17.61 -15.42 -1.17
C GLN A 160 18.05 -16.18 0.09
N LEU A 161 17.68 -15.71 1.28
CA LEU A 161 18.05 -16.37 2.54
C LEU A 161 17.31 -17.70 2.73
N TYR A 162 16.07 -17.83 2.25
CA TYR A 162 15.35 -19.11 2.26
C TYR A 162 16.05 -20.17 1.41
N ASP A 163 16.49 -19.83 0.21
CA ASP A 163 17.17 -20.75 -0.70
C ASP A 163 18.58 -21.10 -0.19
N LEU A 164 19.31 -20.12 0.37
CA LEU A 164 20.58 -20.35 1.06
C LEU A 164 20.42 -21.33 2.23
N LEU A 165 19.56 -21.03 3.22
CA LEU A 165 19.27 -21.91 4.37
C LEU A 165 18.77 -23.29 3.92
N SER A 166 17.97 -23.38 2.85
CA SER A 166 17.46 -24.66 2.32
C SER A 166 18.53 -25.50 1.61
N SER A 167 19.64 -24.89 1.19
CA SER A 167 20.74 -25.54 0.47
C SER A 167 21.95 -25.88 1.36
N ASP A 168 22.19 -25.08 2.41
CA ASP A 168 23.24 -25.32 3.39
C ASP A 168 23.02 -26.66 4.11
N LYS A 169 24.10 -27.44 4.25
CA LYS A 169 24.13 -28.73 4.94
C LYS A 169 23.71 -28.62 6.40
N ARG A 170 23.95 -27.47 7.04
CA ARG A 170 23.62 -27.18 8.45
C ARG A 170 22.12 -27.25 8.73
N PHE A 171 21.31 -26.62 7.88
CA PHE A 171 19.87 -26.42 8.13
C PHE A 171 18.98 -27.36 7.30
N ARG A 172 19.58 -28.28 6.52
CA ARG A 172 18.88 -29.20 5.62
C ARG A 172 18.02 -30.26 6.33
N ASP A 173 18.30 -30.57 7.60
CA ASP A 173 17.51 -31.55 8.36
C ASP A 173 16.18 -30.95 8.84
N LYS A 174 15.08 -31.41 8.22
CA LYS A 174 13.70 -30.99 8.53
C LYS A 174 13.18 -31.52 9.86
N ASN A 175 13.91 -32.45 10.50
CA ASN A 175 13.63 -32.92 11.85
C ASN A 175 14.26 -32.02 12.92
N ARG A 176 15.15 -31.08 12.54
CA ARG A 176 15.70 -30.05 13.42
C ARG A 176 15.29 -28.63 13.03
N PHE A 177 15.17 -28.33 11.75
CA PHE A 177 14.92 -26.95 11.28
C PHE A 177 13.64 -26.83 10.46
N ARG A 178 12.85 -25.80 10.77
CA ARG A 178 11.64 -25.42 10.03
C ARG A 178 11.73 -23.97 9.58
N ILE A 179 12.31 -23.77 8.39
CA ILE A 179 12.38 -22.47 7.71
C ILE A 179 10.99 -22.10 7.17
N VAL A 180 10.53 -20.87 7.41
CA VAL A 180 9.22 -20.37 6.97
C VAL A 180 9.34 -18.94 6.46
N ALA A 181 8.86 -18.68 5.24
CA ALA A 181 8.73 -17.32 4.70
C ALA A 181 7.40 -16.68 5.13
N LEU A 182 7.46 -15.45 5.68
CA LEU A 182 6.31 -14.65 6.07
C LEU A 182 6.37 -13.28 5.38
N HIS A 183 5.83 -13.20 4.17
CA HIS A 183 5.69 -11.96 3.40
C HIS A 183 4.23 -11.69 3.03
N SER A 184 3.90 -10.41 2.87
CA SER A 184 2.54 -9.92 2.61
C SER A 184 1.84 -10.62 1.43
N THR A 185 2.56 -10.94 0.35
CA THR A 185 2.03 -11.49 -0.91
C THR A 185 1.94 -13.02 -0.97
N LEU A 186 2.38 -13.76 0.05
CA LEU A 186 2.34 -15.23 0.04
C LEU A 186 0.90 -15.75 0.20
N SER A 187 0.64 -17.04 -0.05
CA SER A 187 -0.68 -17.58 0.22
C SER A 187 -0.94 -17.62 1.72
N SER A 188 -2.22 -17.60 2.12
CA SER A 188 -2.56 -17.63 3.55
C SER A 188 -2.25 -18.98 4.22
N LYS A 189 -2.05 -20.06 3.44
CA LYS A 189 -1.52 -21.33 3.97
C LYS A 189 -0.05 -21.17 4.38
N ASP A 190 0.73 -20.46 3.58
CA ASP A 190 2.17 -20.29 3.79
C ASP A 190 2.40 -19.28 4.93
N GLN A 191 1.63 -18.18 4.96
CA GLN A 191 1.61 -17.25 6.11
C GLN A 191 1.19 -17.96 7.42
N ALA A 192 0.19 -18.85 7.39
CA ALA A 192 -0.24 -19.62 8.57
C ALA A 192 0.85 -20.56 9.13
N ALA A 193 1.80 -21.02 8.29
CA ALA A 193 2.89 -21.88 8.73
C ALA A 193 3.83 -21.20 9.74
N ALA A 194 3.89 -19.86 9.76
CA ALA A 194 4.70 -19.08 10.71
C ALA A 194 4.11 -19.08 12.12
N PHE A 195 2.78 -19.13 12.25
CA PHE A 195 2.06 -19.18 13.53
C PHE A 195 1.99 -20.58 14.14
N THR A 196 2.34 -21.61 13.36
CA THR A 196 2.38 -22.99 13.87
C THR A 196 3.63 -23.16 14.73
N VAL A 197 3.46 -23.47 16.01
CA VAL A 197 4.56 -23.92 16.88
C VAL A 197 4.99 -25.33 16.41
N PRO A 198 6.28 -25.61 16.23
CA PRO A 198 6.76 -26.93 15.82
C PRO A 198 6.79 -27.90 17.02
N PRO A 199 7.10 -29.20 16.81
CA PRO A 199 7.41 -30.12 17.90
C PRO A 199 8.65 -29.67 18.70
N ALA A 200 8.78 -30.13 19.94
CA ALA A 200 9.97 -29.90 20.77
C ALA A 200 11.24 -30.43 20.08
N GLY A 201 12.36 -29.71 20.23
CA GLY A 201 13.62 -30.01 19.53
C GLY A 201 13.66 -29.61 18.05
N VAL A 202 12.66 -28.86 17.56
CA VAL A 202 12.62 -28.35 16.17
C VAL A 202 12.67 -26.82 16.16
N ARG A 203 13.83 -26.26 15.81
CA ARG A 203 14.05 -24.82 15.66
C ARG A 203 13.26 -24.27 14.46
N LYS A 204 12.29 -23.39 14.71
CA LYS A 204 11.59 -22.64 13.65
C LYS A 204 12.35 -21.35 13.33
N ILE A 205 12.59 -21.10 12.04
CA ILE A 205 13.23 -19.88 11.53
C ILE A 205 12.22 -19.16 10.63
N VAL A 206 11.74 -17.99 11.05
CA VAL A 206 10.75 -17.20 10.30
C VAL A 206 11.44 -16.01 9.61
N LEU A 207 11.43 -16.02 8.29
CA LEU A 207 12.00 -14.96 7.44
C LEU A 207 10.89 -13.97 7.06
N SER A 208 10.96 -12.73 7.53
CA SER A 208 9.84 -11.78 7.37
C SER A 208 10.29 -10.35 7.05
N THR A 209 9.32 -9.48 6.74
CA THR A 209 9.53 -8.02 6.65
C THR A 209 8.90 -7.34 7.85
N ASN A 210 8.82 -6.01 7.81
CA ASN A 210 7.97 -5.18 8.67
C ASN A 210 6.49 -5.65 8.86
N ILE A 211 5.97 -6.61 8.07
CA ILE A 211 4.71 -7.29 8.39
C ILE A 211 4.75 -7.95 9.79
N ALA A 212 5.92 -8.47 10.20
CA ALA A 212 6.15 -8.99 11.54
C ALA A 212 6.57 -7.92 12.57
N GLU A 213 6.78 -6.65 12.17
CA GLU A 213 7.17 -5.54 13.07
C GLU A 213 5.96 -4.89 13.73
N THR A 214 4.81 -4.87 13.05
CA THR A 214 3.54 -4.37 13.62
C THR A 214 2.41 -5.40 13.48
N GLY A 215 2.04 -5.76 12.25
CA GLY A 215 0.79 -6.47 11.94
C GLY A 215 0.68 -7.94 12.37
N VAL A 216 1.79 -8.65 12.61
CA VAL A 216 1.79 -10.08 12.97
C VAL A 216 2.58 -10.35 14.25
N THR A 217 1.98 -11.10 15.19
CA THR A 217 2.69 -11.70 16.35
C THR A 217 2.83 -13.21 16.13
N ILE A 218 4.04 -13.73 16.34
CA ILE A 218 4.35 -15.17 16.32
C ILE A 218 4.56 -15.57 17.79
N PRO A 219 3.88 -16.60 18.32
CA PRO A 219 3.75 -16.82 19.76
C PRO A 219 4.99 -17.40 20.46
N ASP A 220 5.91 -17.97 19.67
CA ASP A 220 7.04 -18.78 20.11
C ASP A 220 8.41 -18.17 19.72
N VAL A 221 8.46 -16.88 19.37
CA VAL A 221 9.73 -16.17 19.08
C VAL A 221 10.46 -15.84 20.37
N VAL A 222 11.74 -16.23 20.42
CA VAL A 222 12.68 -15.89 21.49
C VAL A 222 13.83 -15.04 20.93
N PHE A 223 14.32 -15.39 19.73
CA PHE A 223 15.42 -14.69 19.07
C PHE A 223 14.91 -13.79 17.95
N VAL A 224 15.37 -12.54 17.90
CA VAL A 224 15.09 -11.61 16.79
C VAL A 224 16.40 -11.17 16.16
N ILE A 225 16.53 -11.37 14.85
CA ILE A 225 17.66 -10.89 14.06
C ILE A 225 17.16 -9.73 13.20
N ASP A 226 17.61 -8.51 13.49
CA ASP A 226 17.32 -7.33 12.66
C ASP A 226 18.49 -7.04 11.72
N THR A 227 18.23 -7.05 10.40
CA THR A 227 19.23 -6.64 9.40
C THR A 227 19.43 -5.13 9.31
N GLY A 228 18.84 -4.36 10.22
CA GLY A 228 18.95 -2.90 10.29
C GLY A 228 18.28 -2.17 9.13
N LYS A 229 17.60 -2.89 8.24
CA LYS A 229 17.04 -2.35 6.98
C LYS A 229 15.55 -2.63 6.80
N THR A 230 14.93 -1.84 5.95
CA THR A 230 13.50 -1.88 5.61
C THR A 230 13.28 -1.35 4.18
N LYS A 231 12.10 -1.61 3.59
CA LYS A 231 11.64 -0.93 2.38
C LYS A 231 10.44 -0.06 2.71
N GLU A 232 10.61 1.24 2.50
CA GLU A 232 9.62 2.26 2.81
C GLU A 232 9.18 3.00 1.55
N ASN A 233 7.91 3.40 1.52
CA ASN A 233 7.38 4.27 0.46
C ASN A 233 7.86 5.70 0.72
N LYS A 234 9.10 6.00 0.33
CA LYS A 234 9.63 7.36 0.41
C LYS A 234 8.90 8.24 -0.59
N TYR A 235 8.23 9.28 -0.10
CA TYR A 235 7.62 10.30 -0.94
C TYR A 235 8.70 11.25 -1.44
N HIS A 236 8.85 11.36 -2.76
CA HIS A 236 9.75 12.31 -3.41
C HIS A 236 8.95 13.57 -3.74
N GLU A 237 9.19 14.64 -3.01
CA GLU A 237 8.37 15.86 -3.06
C GLU A 237 8.42 16.53 -4.43
N SER A 238 9.60 16.60 -5.04
CA SER A 238 9.85 17.18 -6.37
C SER A 238 9.18 16.44 -7.52
N SER A 239 8.85 15.15 -7.32
CA SER A 239 8.13 14.32 -8.30
C SER A 239 6.79 13.83 -7.76
N GLN A 240 6.32 14.36 -6.63
CA GLN A 240 5.04 14.06 -5.97
C GLN A 240 4.70 12.55 -5.85
N MET A 241 5.70 11.66 -5.78
CA MET A 241 5.57 10.20 -5.91
C MET A 241 6.11 9.43 -4.71
N SER A 242 5.36 8.43 -4.26
CA SER A 242 5.90 7.36 -3.41
C SER A 242 6.71 6.37 -4.27
N SER A 243 8.01 6.22 -3.98
CA SER A 243 8.80 5.09 -4.48
C SER A 243 9.23 4.20 -3.32
N LEU A 244 9.28 2.88 -3.56
CA LEU A 244 9.65 1.90 -2.54
C LEU A 244 11.19 1.82 -2.46
N VAL A 245 11.78 2.61 -1.55
CA VAL A 245 13.22 2.75 -1.35
C VAL A 245 13.67 1.82 -0.22
N GLU A 246 14.84 1.19 -0.37
CA GLU A 246 15.50 0.50 0.74
C GLU A 246 16.27 1.50 1.60
N THR A 247 16.07 1.43 2.91
CA THR A 247 16.68 2.37 3.86
C THR A 247 16.94 1.68 5.20
N PHE A 248 17.73 2.33 6.05
CA PHE A 248 17.97 1.86 7.42
C PHE A 248 16.72 2.05 8.27
N VAL A 249 16.53 1.19 9.27
CA VAL A 249 15.43 1.32 10.23
C VAL A 249 15.60 2.55 11.11
N SER A 250 14.47 3.16 11.50
CA SER A 250 14.50 4.14 12.59
C SER A 250 14.83 3.46 13.93
N LYS A 251 15.43 4.19 14.88
CA LYS A 251 15.63 3.67 16.26
C LYS A 251 14.32 3.17 16.90
N ALA A 252 13.19 3.80 16.57
CA ALA A 252 11.87 3.35 17.01
C ALA A 252 11.44 2.02 16.37
N SER A 253 11.80 1.76 15.11
CA SER A 253 11.59 0.46 14.46
C SER A 253 12.49 -0.63 15.03
N ALA A 254 13.77 -0.33 15.30
CA ALA A 254 14.66 -1.27 16.00
C ALA A 254 14.11 -1.65 17.39
N LEU A 255 13.66 -0.66 18.18
CA LEU A 255 12.97 -0.88 19.45
C LEU A 255 11.65 -1.67 19.28
N GLN A 256 10.90 -1.52 18.19
CA GLN A 256 9.73 -2.35 17.89
C GLN A 256 10.08 -3.76 17.38
N ARG A 257 11.30 -3.98 16.85
CA ARG A 257 11.82 -5.29 16.43
C ARG A 257 12.35 -6.10 17.61
N GLN A 258 13.17 -5.50 18.47
CA GLN A 258 13.42 -6.00 19.84
C GLN A 258 12.08 -6.23 20.56
N GLY A 259 11.17 -5.26 20.43
CA GLY A 259 9.76 -5.29 20.79
C GLY A 259 8.87 -6.28 20.04
N ARG A 260 9.41 -7.30 19.36
CA ARG A 260 8.62 -8.51 19.05
C ARG A 260 8.63 -9.54 20.17
N ALA A 261 9.39 -9.28 21.23
CA ALA A 261 9.06 -9.66 22.60
C ALA A 261 8.10 -8.66 23.32
N GLY A 262 7.77 -7.48 22.76
CA GLY A 262 6.98 -6.40 23.42
C GLY A 262 6.54 -5.19 22.53
N ARG A 263 5.27 -5.20 22.11
CA ARG A 263 4.52 -4.37 21.10
C ARG A 263 4.47 -2.80 21.33
N ILE A 264 4.07 -1.84 20.45
CA ILE A 264 3.63 -1.58 19.01
C ILE A 264 3.45 0.00 18.86
N LEU A 265 3.11 0.82 17.81
CA LEU A 265 2.50 0.87 16.44
C LEU A 265 3.04 2.14 15.65
N ARG A 266 2.57 2.45 14.41
CA ARG A 266 2.46 3.79 13.74
C ARG A 266 1.34 3.81 12.64
N VAL A 267 0.73 4.98 12.32
CA VAL A 267 -0.51 5.13 11.49
C VAL A 267 -0.47 6.42 10.60
N PRO A 268 -1.11 6.47 9.40
CA PRO A 268 -1.26 7.69 8.56
C PRO A 268 -2.22 8.78 9.11
N LEU A 269 -2.32 9.94 8.43
CA LEU A 269 -2.79 11.22 9.00
C LEU A 269 -4.06 11.83 8.37
N GLU A 270 -4.51 11.41 7.19
CA GLU A 270 -5.59 12.06 6.44
C GLU A 270 -6.93 12.02 7.19
N GLU A 271 -7.25 10.86 7.77
CA GLU A 271 -8.46 10.66 8.57
C GLU A 271 -8.43 11.48 9.86
N LEU A 272 -7.25 11.68 10.46
CA LEU A 272 -7.06 12.52 11.65
C LEU A 272 -7.29 14.01 11.33
N CYS A 273 -6.72 14.49 10.23
CA CYS A 273 -6.95 15.87 9.74
C CYS A 273 -8.44 16.12 9.47
N LEU A 274 -9.14 15.16 8.87
CA LEU A 274 -10.56 15.25 8.58
C LEU A 274 -11.43 15.30 9.85
N HIS A 275 -11.06 14.53 10.88
CA HIS A 275 -11.75 14.57 12.18
C HIS A 275 -11.50 15.89 12.93
N ILE A 276 -10.29 16.46 12.87
CA ILE A 276 -9.98 17.78 13.45
C ILE A 276 -10.89 18.87 12.87
N MET A 277 -11.04 18.89 11.53
CA MET A 277 -11.96 19.80 10.85
C MET A 277 -13.43 19.53 11.26
N LYS A 278 -13.87 18.27 11.29
CA LYS A 278 -15.26 17.89 11.67
C LYS A 278 -15.62 18.35 13.08
N CYS A 279 -14.67 18.24 14.02
CA CYS A 279 -14.85 18.63 15.42
C CYS A 279 -14.57 20.11 15.70
N GLN A 280 -14.22 20.91 14.69
CA GLN A 280 -13.95 22.35 14.78
C GLN A 280 -12.84 22.70 15.80
N TYR A 281 -11.80 21.87 15.91
CA TYR A 281 -10.70 22.10 16.87
C TYR A 281 -9.64 23.13 16.41
N GLY A 282 -9.78 23.70 15.21
CA GLY A 282 -8.83 24.65 14.62
C GLY A 282 -8.31 24.16 13.26
N SER A 283 -7.15 24.65 12.83
CA SER A 283 -6.43 24.05 11.71
C SER A 283 -5.83 22.70 12.15
N PRO A 284 -5.76 21.67 11.27
CA PRO A 284 -4.99 20.46 11.53
C PRO A 284 -3.53 20.73 11.86
N GLU A 285 -2.94 21.76 11.24
CA GLU A 285 -1.56 22.19 11.42
C GLU A 285 -1.31 22.66 12.87
N ASP A 286 -2.09 23.62 13.38
CA ASP A 286 -1.96 24.14 14.74
C ASP A 286 -2.30 23.06 15.78
N PHE A 287 -3.33 22.24 15.52
CA PHE A 287 -3.76 21.19 16.44
C PHE A 287 -2.73 20.06 16.55
N LEU A 288 -2.13 19.63 15.43
CA LEU A 288 -1.12 18.56 15.44
C LEU A 288 0.26 19.05 15.87
N SER A 289 0.56 20.35 15.76
CA SER A 289 1.76 20.93 16.37
C SER A 289 1.77 20.81 17.90
N GLN A 290 0.58 20.75 18.52
CA GLN A 290 0.38 20.57 19.96
C GLN A 290 0.38 19.10 20.40
N ALA A 291 0.58 18.13 19.50
CA ALA A 291 0.63 16.72 19.86
C ALA A 291 1.96 16.32 20.52
N LEU A 292 1.91 15.30 21.41
CA LEU A 292 3.06 14.77 22.14
C LEU A 292 4.24 14.36 21.24
N ASP A 293 3.92 13.84 20.07
CA ASP A 293 4.83 13.58 18.96
C ASP A 293 4.21 14.26 17.72
N ALA A 294 4.49 15.56 17.57
CA ALA A 294 4.01 16.33 16.44
C ALA A 294 4.50 15.72 15.11
N PRO A 295 3.61 15.39 14.16
CA PRO A 295 4.01 14.98 12.82
C PRO A 295 4.71 16.14 12.09
N GLN A 296 5.55 15.84 11.09
CA GLN A 296 6.20 16.89 10.32
C GLN A 296 5.14 17.81 9.67
N PRO A 297 5.28 19.15 9.75
CA PRO A 297 4.30 20.08 9.19
C PRO A 297 4.01 19.84 7.71
N GLN A 298 5.02 19.45 6.93
CA GLN A 298 4.84 19.10 5.52
C GLN A 298 3.97 17.85 5.32
N SER A 299 4.01 16.86 6.22
CA SER A 299 3.11 15.70 6.17
C SER A 299 1.66 16.09 6.45
N VAL A 300 1.41 17.03 7.37
CA VAL A 300 0.07 17.57 7.63
C VAL A 300 -0.43 18.39 6.44
N SER A 301 0.41 19.30 5.93
CA SER A 301 0.12 20.10 4.73
C SER A 301 -0.16 19.22 3.50
N ASN A 302 0.59 18.12 3.30
CA ASN A 302 0.34 17.16 2.24
C ASN A 302 -1.01 16.43 2.42
N ALA A 303 -1.38 16.05 3.65
CA ALA A 303 -2.68 15.45 3.94
C ALA A 303 -3.84 16.43 3.73
N VAL A 304 -3.72 17.69 4.15
CA VAL A 304 -4.71 18.75 3.91
C VAL A 304 -4.82 19.09 2.42
N SER A 305 -3.68 19.14 1.70
CA SER A 305 -3.64 19.30 0.23
C SER A 305 -4.38 18.16 -0.48
N LEU A 306 -4.24 16.91 0.01
CA LEU A 306 -4.98 15.77 -0.51
C LEU A 306 -6.49 15.88 -0.20
N LEU A 307 -6.88 16.32 1.00
CA LEU A 307 -8.30 16.56 1.33
C LEU A 307 -8.94 17.64 0.43
N ARG A 308 -8.19 18.70 0.10
CA ARG A 308 -8.61 19.72 -0.89
C ARG A 308 -8.77 19.12 -2.29
N LYS A 309 -7.77 18.39 -2.80
CA LYS A 309 -7.81 17.68 -4.11
C LYS A 309 -8.94 16.65 -4.21
N ILE A 310 -9.32 16.02 -3.10
CA ILE A 310 -10.46 15.09 -3.02
C ILE A 310 -11.81 15.84 -3.05
N GLY A 311 -11.83 17.13 -2.71
CA GLY A 311 -13.05 17.93 -2.56
C GLY A 311 -13.72 17.76 -1.19
N ALA A 312 -12.98 17.34 -0.16
CA ALA A 312 -13.49 17.13 1.20
C ALA A 312 -13.51 18.42 2.04
N CYS A 313 -12.64 19.37 1.75
CA CYS A 313 -12.64 20.72 2.32
C CYS A 313 -12.49 21.76 1.21
N HIS A 314 -12.84 23.02 1.51
CA HIS A 314 -12.72 24.11 0.54
C HIS A 314 -11.23 24.48 0.30
N PRO A 315 -10.89 25.14 -0.84
CA PRO A 315 -9.52 25.57 -1.10
C PRO A 315 -9.02 26.58 -0.07
N ASP A 316 -9.82 27.61 0.21
CA ASP A 316 -9.40 28.83 0.91
C ASP A 316 -9.53 28.78 2.44
N ASN A 317 -10.14 27.71 2.99
CA ASN A 317 -10.36 27.55 4.42
C ASN A 317 -10.36 26.06 4.82
N HIS A 318 -10.39 25.78 6.13
CA HIS A 318 -10.41 24.42 6.67
C HIS A 318 -11.83 23.90 6.96
N CYS A 319 -12.86 24.50 6.34
CA CYS A 319 -14.24 24.02 6.47
C CYS A 319 -14.50 22.84 5.53
N LEU A 320 -15.29 21.88 6.00
CA LEU A 320 -15.69 20.70 5.22
C LEU A 320 -16.75 21.07 4.18
N THR A 321 -16.66 20.42 3.01
CA THR A 321 -17.73 20.43 2.00
C THR A 321 -18.86 19.47 2.42
N PRO A 322 -20.02 19.45 1.73
CA PRO A 322 -21.03 18.42 1.94
C PRO A 322 -20.48 17.00 1.76
N LEU A 323 -19.55 16.80 0.82
CA LEU A 323 -18.83 15.54 0.65
C LEU A 323 -17.93 15.25 1.86
N GLY A 324 -17.19 16.24 2.36
CA GLY A 324 -16.34 16.12 3.54
C GLY A 324 -17.07 15.67 4.80
N HIS A 325 -18.27 16.21 5.07
CA HIS A 325 -19.08 15.79 6.22
C HIS A 325 -19.54 14.32 6.12
N HIS A 326 -19.87 13.83 4.93
CA HIS A 326 -20.16 12.40 4.70
C HIS A 326 -18.92 11.52 4.84
N LEU A 327 -17.78 11.93 4.25
CA LEU A 327 -16.50 11.22 4.39
C LEU A 327 -16.07 11.11 5.86
N ALA A 328 -16.18 12.20 6.61
CA ALA A 328 -15.84 12.26 8.04
C ALA A 328 -16.80 11.44 8.93
N SER A 329 -17.79 10.77 8.33
CA SER A 329 -18.76 9.90 9.00
C SER A 329 -18.63 8.43 8.56
N LEU A 330 -17.64 8.10 7.72
CA LEU A 330 -17.27 6.74 7.35
C LEU A 330 -15.86 6.45 7.91
N PRO A 331 -15.65 5.41 8.75
CA PRO A 331 -14.34 5.07 9.30
C PRO A 331 -13.52 4.26 8.28
N VAL A 332 -13.24 4.88 7.14
CA VAL A 332 -12.46 4.33 6.02
C VAL A 332 -11.64 5.42 5.35
N ASN A 333 -10.58 5.04 4.63
CA ASN A 333 -9.76 5.99 3.88
C ASN A 333 -10.62 6.86 2.96
N VAL A 334 -10.36 8.17 2.95
CA VAL A 334 -11.15 9.19 2.24
C VAL A 334 -11.36 8.92 0.75
N LYS A 335 -10.40 8.28 0.07
CA LYS A 335 -10.54 7.86 -1.34
C LYS A 335 -11.59 6.76 -1.51
N ILE A 336 -11.55 5.77 -0.60
CA ILE A 336 -12.51 4.67 -0.53
C ILE A 336 -13.91 5.19 -0.19
N GLY A 337 -14.02 6.09 0.79
CA GLY A 337 -15.29 6.76 1.12
C GLY A 337 -15.89 7.49 -0.08
N LYS A 338 -15.09 8.28 -0.82
CA LYS A 338 -15.55 9.02 -2.00
C LYS A 338 -16.01 8.08 -3.12
N MET A 339 -15.28 6.98 -3.33
CA MET A 339 -15.63 5.93 -4.30
C MET A 339 -16.95 5.23 -3.96
N LEU A 340 -17.22 4.98 -2.67
CA LEU A 340 -18.46 4.35 -2.21
C LEU A 340 -19.67 5.31 -2.30
N ILE A 341 -19.51 6.56 -1.85
CA ILE A 341 -20.56 7.59 -1.91
C ILE A 341 -21.02 7.83 -3.35
N TYR A 342 -20.09 8.06 -4.28
CA TYR A 342 -20.45 8.22 -5.69
C TYR A 342 -20.81 6.91 -6.38
N GLY A 343 -20.33 5.77 -5.87
CA GLY A 343 -20.83 4.44 -6.23
C GLY A 343 -22.32 4.25 -5.89
N ALA A 344 -22.79 4.78 -4.77
CA ALA A 344 -24.21 4.78 -4.40
C ALA A 344 -25.04 5.69 -5.33
N ILE A 345 -24.59 6.94 -5.51
CA ILE A 345 -25.27 7.94 -6.36
C ILE A 345 -25.37 7.47 -7.82
N LEU A 346 -24.38 6.73 -8.33
CA LEU A 346 -24.38 6.14 -9.67
C LEU A 346 -25.03 4.73 -9.76
N GLY A 347 -25.73 4.26 -8.72
CA GLY A 347 -26.42 2.96 -8.72
C GLY A 347 -25.49 1.73 -8.83
N CYS A 348 -24.21 1.89 -8.53
CA CYS A 348 -23.17 0.87 -8.68
C CYS A 348 -22.99 -0.04 -7.45
N LEU A 349 -23.82 0.18 -6.40
CA LEU A 349 -23.88 -0.64 -5.19
C LEU A 349 -25.14 -1.52 -5.10
N GLU A 350 -26.06 -1.47 -6.08
CA GLU A 350 -27.31 -2.22 -6.02
C GLU A 350 -27.20 -3.64 -6.60
N PRO A 351 -27.64 -4.70 -5.88
CA PRO A 351 -28.01 -5.98 -6.49
C PRO A 351 -29.26 -5.80 -7.35
N ILE A 352 -29.08 -5.55 -8.66
CA ILE A 352 -30.17 -5.26 -9.62
C ILE A 352 -31.05 -6.49 -9.89
N VAL A 353 -31.92 -6.81 -8.93
CA VAL A 353 -32.98 -7.84 -9.04
C VAL A 353 -34.35 -7.16 -8.87
N ARG A 354 -34.63 -6.15 -9.71
CA ARG A 354 -35.98 -5.60 -9.85
C ARG A 354 -36.87 -6.56 -10.66
N PRO A 355 -37.93 -7.16 -10.09
CA PRO A 355 -38.95 -7.82 -10.89
C PRO A 355 -39.70 -6.78 -11.73
N ALA A 356 -39.85 -7.03 -13.03
CA ALA A 356 -40.63 -6.17 -13.91
C ALA A 356 -42.14 -6.43 -13.68
N LYS A 357 -42.74 -5.75 -12.69
CA LYS A 357 -44.20 -5.65 -12.62
C LYS A 357 -44.70 -4.83 -13.81
N ASN A 358 -45.75 -5.34 -14.47
CA ASN A 358 -46.51 -4.70 -15.54
C ASN A 358 -45.79 -4.48 -16.88
N CYS A 359 -44.97 -5.44 -17.32
CA CYS A 359 -44.83 -5.69 -18.77
C CYS A 359 -45.87 -6.74 -19.18
N PHE A 360 -46.93 -6.31 -19.87
CA PHE A 360 -47.92 -7.21 -20.48
C PHE A 360 -47.22 -8.05 -21.56
N VAL A 361 -47.44 -9.36 -21.60
CA VAL A 361 -46.68 -10.28 -22.47
C VAL A 361 -47.45 -10.52 -23.78
N PRO A 362 -46.94 -10.05 -24.94
CA PRO A 362 -47.46 -10.47 -26.24
C PRO A 362 -46.93 -11.88 -26.61
N PRO A 363 -47.71 -12.73 -27.30
CA PRO A 363 -47.39 -14.14 -27.49
C PRO A 363 -46.44 -14.41 -28.67
N HIS A 364 -45.24 -13.80 -28.70
CA HIS A 364 -44.16 -14.21 -29.61
C HIS A 364 -42.76 -14.05 -28.98
N PRO A 365 -41.81 -14.97 -29.26
CA PRO A 365 -40.48 -14.96 -28.63
C PRO A 365 -39.51 -13.99 -29.33
N ALA A 366 -39.43 -12.74 -28.83
CA ALA A 366 -38.44 -11.76 -29.28
C ALA A 366 -37.13 -11.83 -28.45
N PRO A 367 -35.94 -11.93 -29.08
CA PRO A 367 -34.67 -12.14 -28.37
C PRO A 367 -34.05 -10.83 -27.84
N SER A 368 -34.66 -10.20 -26.82
CA SER A 368 -34.20 -8.91 -26.27
C SER A 368 -34.17 -8.80 -24.73
N ALA A 369 -34.61 -9.82 -24.00
CA ALA A 369 -34.84 -9.74 -22.54
C ALA A 369 -33.69 -10.25 -21.62
N HIS A 370 -32.42 -10.27 -22.07
CA HIS A 370 -31.32 -10.98 -21.37
C HIS A 370 -30.20 -10.11 -20.73
N LEU A 371 -30.35 -8.78 -20.70
CA LEU A 371 -29.24 -7.83 -20.46
C LEU A 371 -29.02 -7.38 -18.98
N ARG A 372 -28.94 -8.29 -17.99
CA ARG A 372 -28.90 -7.91 -16.55
C ARG A 372 -27.98 -8.69 -15.58
N PHE A 373 -26.78 -9.14 -15.95
CA PHE A 373 -25.88 -9.83 -15.00
C PHE A 373 -24.47 -9.23 -14.84
N LEU A 374 -24.40 -8.16 -14.04
CA LEU A 374 -23.28 -7.91 -13.13
C LEU A 374 -23.86 -7.79 -11.72
N ASN A 375 -23.36 -8.56 -10.75
CA ASN A 375 -23.96 -8.68 -9.42
C ASN A 375 -23.55 -7.56 -8.45
N GLY A 376 -23.83 -6.31 -8.86
CA GLY A 376 -24.44 -5.32 -7.98
C GLY A 376 -23.74 -5.00 -6.66
N SER A 377 -22.41 -5.05 -6.62
CA SER A 377 -21.62 -4.67 -5.45
C SER A 377 -20.23 -4.17 -5.86
N PHE A 378 -20.07 -3.75 -7.12
CA PHE A 378 -18.77 -3.51 -7.76
C PHE A 378 -17.89 -2.56 -6.96
N GLN A 379 -18.42 -1.40 -6.57
CA GLN A 379 -17.61 -0.42 -5.84
C GLN A 379 -17.26 -0.87 -4.42
N ALA A 380 -18.12 -1.65 -3.75
CA ALA A 380 -17.78 -2.25 -2.47
C ALA A 380 -16.73 -3.38 -2.61
N THR A 381 -16.80 -4.20 -3.65
CA THR A 381 -15.80 -5.25 -3.91
C THR A 381 -14.44 -4.66 -4.28
N ILE A 382 -14.40 -3.58 -5.08
CA ILE A 382 -13.14 -2.93 -5.44
C ILE A 382 -12.60 -2.05 -4.31
N ALA A 383 -13.46 -1.39 -3.53
CA ALA A 383 -13.04 -0.76 -2.28
C ALA A 383 -12.36 -1.75 -1.33
N ALA A 384 -12.97 -2.92 -1.13
CA ALA A 384 -12.39 -4.01 -0.36
C ALA A 384 -11.05 -4.47 -0.99
N ALA A 385 -10.99 -4.71 -2.30
CA ALA A 385 -9.79 -5.20 -2.98
C ALA A 385 -8.66 -4.17 -3.21
N ILE A 386 -8.90 -2.88 -2.94
CA ILE A 386 -7.87 -1.82 -2.88
C ILE A 386 -7.36 -1.64 -1.44
N THR A 387 -8.24 -1.82 -0.44
CA THR A 387 -7.88 -1.82 0.99
C THR A 387 -7.08 -3.07 1.35
N GLU A 388 -7.51 -4.22 0.81
CA GLU A 388 -6.89 -5.53 0.98
C GLU A 388 -5.88 -5.88 -0.12
N LYS A 389 -5.21 -7.01 0.08
CA LYS A 389 -4.30 -7.58 -0.92
C LYS A 389 -5.09 -8.12 -2.12
N SER A 390 -4.59 -7.84 -3.33
CA SER A 390 -5.07 -8.45 -4.58
C SER A 390 -5.33 -9.96 -4.43
N PRO A 391 -6.46 -10.50 -4.95
CA PRO A 391 -6.76 -11.92 -4.85
C PRO A 391 -5.86 -12.78 -5.76
N PHE A 392 -5.21 -12.21 -6.78
CA PHE A 392 -4.22 -12.91 -7.60
C PHE A 392 -2.94 -13.15 -6.80
N SER A 393 -2.51 -14.42 -6.73
CA SER A 393 -1.19 -14.82 -6.25
C SER A 393 -0.26 -15.11 -7.42
N THR A 394 1.04 -14.99 -7.19
CA THR A 394 2.08 -15.35 -8.16
C THR A 394 2.99 -16.37 -7.48
N PRO A 395 2.78 -17.68 -7.69
CA PRO A 395 3.64 -18.69 -7.06
C PRO A 395 5.07 -18.58 -7.58
N MET A 396 6.03 -18.94 -6.73
CA MET A 396 7.41 -19.08 -7.15
C MET A 396 7.48 -20.06 -8.34
N ASN A 397 8.31 -19.71 -9.33
CA ASN A 397 8.54 -20.45 -10.59
C ASN A 397 7.34 -20.62 -11.55
N ARG A 398 6.10 -20.19 -11.23
CA ARG A 398 4.90 -20.32 -12.11
C ARG A 398 4.30 -18.97 -12.53
N LYS A 399 5.18 -18.02 -12.77
CA LYS A 399 4.88 -16.60 -13.00
C LYS A 399 4.15 -16.31 -14.31
N GLU A 400 4.57 -16.95 -15.40
CA GLU A 400 3.98 -16.72 -16.73
C GLU A 400 2.59 -17.35 -16.85
N GLU A 401 2.39 -18.54 -16.30
CA GLU A 401 1.07 -19.16 -16.16
C GLU A 401 0.10 -18.27 -15.37
N ALA A 402 0.54 -17.69 -14.25
CA ALA A 402 -0.27 -16.78 -13.45
C ALA A 402 -0.64 -15.49 -14.22
N ASN A 403 0.30 -14.94 -15.01
CA ASN A 403 0.04 -13.81 -15.90
C ASN A 403 -0.99 -14.14 -16.99
N LEU A 404 -0.86 -15.30 -17.65
CA LEU A 404 -1.82 -15.78 -18.64
C LEU A 404 -3.21 -16.02 -18.02
N ALA A 405 -3.26 -16.55 -16.79
CA ALA A 405 -4.50 -16.78 -16.07
C ALA A 405 -5.19 -15.49 -15.57
N LYS A 406 -4.43 -14.42 -15.24
CA LYS A 406 -4.96 -13.06 -15.06
C LYS A 406 -5.50 -12.51 -16.39
N GLY A 407 -4.74 -12.69 -17.47
CA GLY A 407 -5.12 -12.29 -18.84
C GLY A 407 -6.42 -12.93 -19.32
N ALA A 408 -6.65 -14.21 -19.02
CA ALA A 408 -7.89 -14.93 -19.34
C ALA A 408 -9.14 -14.40 -18.60
N LEU A 409 -8.96 -13.58 -17.55
CA LEU A 409 -10.04 -12.90 -16.82
C LEU A 409 -10.13 -11.41 -17.16
N ALA A 410 -9.27 -10.90 -18.06
CA ALA A 410 -9.12 -9.48 -18.32
C ALA A 410 -10.39 -8.85 -18.91
N LEU A 411 -10.88 -7.76 -18.31
CA LEU A 411 -12.13 -7.12 -18.70
C LEU A 411 -11.95 -5.63 -19.01
N ALA A 412 -12.26 -5.24 -20.26
CA ALA A 412 -12.34 -3.87 -20.73
C ALA A 412 -11.12 -2.97 -20.41
N SER A 413 -9.90 -3.51 -20.53
CA SER A 413 -8.63 -2.80 -20.27
C SER A 413 -8.59 -2.16 -18.88
N SER A 414 -8.77 -2.98 -17.84
CA SER A 414 -8.84 -2.56 -16.44
C SER A 414 -8.51 -3.72 -15.48
N ASP A 415 -7.46 -3.55 -14.68
CA ASP A 415 -7.09 -4.49 -13.61
C ASP A 415 -8.20 -4.58 -12.56
N HIS A 416 -8.82 -3.45 -12.20
CA HIS A 416 -9.95 -3.39 -11.27
C HIS A 416 -11.15 -4.23 -11.77
N LEU A 417 -11.56 -4.10 -13.02
CA LEU A 417 -12.63 -4.94 -13.60
C LEU A 417 -12.21 -6.42 -13.69
N THR A 418 -10.91 -6.70 -13.87
CA THR A 418 -10.34 -8.05 -13.89
C THR A 418 -10.38 -8.72 -12.51
N ILE A 419 -10.06 -7.97 -11.44
CA ILE A 419 -10.20 -8.39 -10.04
C ILE A 419 -11.68 -8.70 -9.71
N TYR A 420 -12.62 -7.85 -10.14
CA TYR A 420 -14.04 -8.11 -9.95
C TYR A 420 -14.52 -9.35 -10.72
N ASN A 421 -14.04 -9.56 -11.95
CA ASN A 421 -14.36 -10.74 -12.75
C ASN A 421 -13.85 -12.03 -12.07
N ALA A 422 -12.64 -12.01 -11.52
CA ALA A 422 -12.10 -13.11 -10.72
C ALA A 422 -12.95 -13.42 -9.48
N TYR A 423 -13.37 -12.39 -8.74
CA TYR A 423 -14.27 -12.53 -7.59
C TYR A 423 -15.66 -13.06 -7.98
N LEU A 424 -16.25 -12.60 -9.08
CA LEU A 424 -17.54 -13.12 -9.57
C LEU A 424 -17.44 -14.58 -10.00
N GLY A 425 -16.37 -14.96 -10.71
CA GLY A 425 -16.10 -16.36 -11.07
C GLY A 425 -15.99 -17.25 -9.84
N TRP A 426 -15.28 -16.79 -8.80
CA TRP A 426 -15.18 -17.47 -7.51
C TRP A 426 -16.55 -17.61 -6.83
N ARG A 427 -17.33 -16.52 -6.69
CA ARG A 427 -18.68 -16.57 -6.10
C ARG A 427 -19.62 -17.51 -6.84
N ASN A 428 -19.52 -17.58 -8.18
CA ASN A 428 -20.29 -18.54 -8.97
C ASN A 428 -19.83 -19.99 -8.69
N SER A 429 -18.51 -20.24 -8.64
CA SER A 429 -17.95 -21.58 -8.35
C SER A 429 -18.30 -22.12 -6.95
N GLN A 430 -18.68 -21.26 -5.99
CA GLN A 430 -19.19 -21.70 -4.69
C GLN A 430 -20.55 -22.43 -4.82
N SER A 431 -21.34 -22.16 -5.87
CA SER A 431 -22.58 -22.91 -6.14
C SER A 431 -22.36 -24.33 -6.66
N GLU A 432 -21.13 -24.64 -7.10
CA GLU A 432 -20.66 -25.98 -7.47
C GLU A 432 -20.03 -26.72 -6.26
N GLY A 433 -20.10 -26.11 -5.07
CA GLY A 433 -19.56 -26.63 -3.82
C GLY A 433 -18.03 -26.52 -3.68
N PRO A 434 -17.45 -27.01 -2.57
CA PRO A 434 -16.04 -26.79 -2.23
C PRO A 434 -15.03 -27.31 -3.26
N ARG A 435 -15.41 -28.34 -4.05
CA ARG A 435 -14.55 -28.88 -5.13
C ARG A 435 -14.50 -27.95 -6.34
N GLY A 436 -15.63 -27.33 -6.72
CA GLY A 436 -15.68 -26.30 -7.77
C GLY A 436 -14.90 -25.06 -7.37
N GLU A 437 -15.14 -24.55 -6.16
CA GLU A 437 -14.41 -23.42 -5.58
C GLU A 437 -12.88 -23.64 -5.58
N ALA A 438 -12.41 -24.79 -5.08
CA ALA A 438 -10.99 -25.12 -5.07
C ALA A 438 -10.42 -25.36 -6.47
N SER A 439 -11.23 -25.82 -7.44
CA SER A 439 -10.82 -25.94 -8.84
C SER A 439 -10.60 -24.57 -9.48
N PHE A 440 -11.58 -23.66 -9.35
CA PHE A 440 -11.52 -22.32 -9.90
C PHE A 440 -10.33 -21.52 -9.35
N CYS A 441 -10.12 -21.53 -8.03
CA CYS A 441 -9.00 -20.83 -7.39
C CYS A 441 -7.63 -21.37 -7.87
N ARG A 442 -7.47 -22.68 -8.05
CA ARG A 442 -6.22 -23.28 -8.57
C ARG A 442 -6.00 -22.95 -10.05
N LYS A 443 -7.05 -22.96 -10.88
CA LYS A 443 -6.98 -22.64 -12.31
C LYS A 443 -6.57 -21.19 -12.56
N HIS A 444 -7.05 -20.26 -11.73
CA HIS A 444 -6.83 -18.81 -11.92
C HIS A 444 -5.82 -18.20 -10.94
N PHE A 445 -5.04 -19.03 -10.23
CA PHE A 445 -4.01 -18.60 -9.27
C PHE A 445 -4.54 -17.61 -8.20
N LEU A 446 -5.73 -17.89 -7.67
CA LEU A 446 -6.41 -17.02 -6.71
C LEU A 446 -6.19 -17.48 -5.27
N ASN A 447 -5.83 -16.56 -4.38
CA ASN A 447 -5.83 -16.78 -2.95
C ASN A 447 -7.28 -16.75 -2.42
N ARG A 448 -7.83 -17.94 -2.13
CA ARG A 448 -9.17 -18.12 -1.53
C ARG A 448 -9.38 -17.27 -0.28
N THR A 449 -8.37 -17.13 0.58
CA THR A 449 -8.51 -16.39 1.84
C THR A 449 -8.59 -14.89 1.57
N ALA A 450 -7.82 -14.35 0.63
CA ALA A 450 -7.95 -12.96 0.20
C ALA A 450 -9.34 -12.68 -0.39
N LEU A 451 -9.90 -13.61 -1.17
CA LEU A 451 -11.29 -13.51 -1.67
C LEU A 451 -12.33 -13.52 -0.56
N ILE A 452 -12.12 -14.30 0.52
CA ILE A 452 -12.98 -14.30 1.71
C ILE A 452 -12.84 -12.98 2.50
N THR A 453 -11.63 -12.45 2.69
CA THR A 453 -11.43 -11.14 3.32
C THR A 453 -12.10 -10.04 2.49
N ILE A 454 -11.98 -10.07 1.16
CA ILE A 454 -12.66 -9.14 0.24
C ILE A 454 -14.18 -9.27 0.35
N GLU A 455 -14.75 -10.49 0.48
CA GLU A 455 -16.18 -10.69 0.71
C GLU A 455 -16.63 -10.09 2.06
N ASN A 456 -15.88 -10.32 3.13
CA ASN A 456 -16.18 -9.81 4.48
C ASN A 456 -16.10 -8.27 4.53
N VAL A 457 -14.96 -7.69 4.12
CA VAL A 457 -14.75 -6.24 4.07
C VAL A 457 -15.79 -5.57 3.18
N LYS A 458 -16.15 -6.17 2.03
CA LYS A 458 -17.26 -5.67 1.18
C LYS A 458 -18.58 -5.63 1.96
N GLN A 459 -18.89 -6.61 2.82
CA GLN A 459 -20.10 -6.58 3.66
C GLN A 459 -20.01 -5.52 4.76
N ASP A 460 -18.83 -5.29 5.36
CA ASP A 460 -18.60 -4.19 6.31
C ASP A 460 -18.79 -2.82 5.66
N LEU A 461 -18.18 -2.61 4.49
CA LEU A 461 -18.33 -1.39 3.68
C LEU A 461 -19.79 -1.14 3.30
N MET A 462 -20.53 -2.16 2.85
CA MET A 462 -21.96 -2.02 2.54
C MET A 462 -22.79 -1.63 3.78
N ARG A 463 -22.51 -2.21 4.95
CA ARG A 463 -23.17 -1.83 6.22
C ARG A 463 -22.85 -0.39 6.64
N MET A 464 -21.65 0.10 6.41
CA MET A 464 -21.30 1.50 6.70
C MET A 464 -21.98 2.48 5.74
N VAL A 465 -22.11 2.12 4.46
CA VAL A 465 -22.88 2.90 3.47
C VAL A 465 -24.39 2.88 3.79
N GLU A 466 -24.91 1.79 4.35
CA GLU A 466 -26.28 1.69 4.88
C GLU A 466 -26.50 2.64 6.07
N GLN A 467 -25.57 2.64 7.04
CA GLN A 467 -25.62 3.51 8.21
C GLN A 467 -25.51 4.99 7.87
N ALA A 468 -24.72 5.34 6.85
CA ALA A 468 -24.67 6.68 6.26
C ALA A 468 -25.92 7.02 5.40
N GLY A 469 -26.87 6.09 5.26
CA GLY A 469 -28.13 6.28 4.53
C GLY A 469 -28.01 6.24 2.99
N PHE A 470 -26.82 5.99 2.44
CA PHE A 470 -26.58 5.94 1.00
C PHE A 470 -27.08 4.65 0.33
N TRP A 471 -27.37 3.61 1.11
CA TRP A 471 -27.98 2.36 0.65
C TRP A 471 -29.17 1.95 1.53
N SER A 472 -30.02 1.07 1.01
CA SER A 472 -31.13 0.44 1.76
C SER A 472 -31.42 -0.94 1.17
N PRO A 473 -31.64 -1.98 2.00
CA PRO A 473 -32.00 -3.31 1.50
C PRO A 473 -33.37 -3.30 0.78
N GLY A 474 -33.38 -3.61 -0.51
CA GLY A 474 -34.62 -3.88 -1.24
C GLY A 474 -35.29 -5.18 -0.76
N PRO A 475 -36.64 -5.30 -0.86
CA PRO A 475 -37.35 -6.50 -0.39
C PRO A 475 -36.95 -7.74 -1.19
N SER A 476 -36.27 -8.68 -0.53
CA SER A 476 -35.67 -9.88 -1.11
C SER A 476 -36.63 -10.71 -1.96
N PRO A 477 -36.45 -10.79 -3.29
CA PRO A 477 -37.13 -11.77 -4.12
C PRO A 477 -36.58 -13.17 -3.80
N GLY A 478 -37.46 -14.18 -3.73
CA GLY A 478 -37.04 -15.56 -3.47
C GLY A 478 -35.98 -16.03 -4.48
N TRP A 479 -34.88 -16.60 -3.97
CA TRP A 479 -33.73 -17.02 -4.78
C TRP A 479 -34.16 -17.99 -5.90
N LYS A 480 -33.99 -17.55 -7.15
CA LYS A 480 -33.97 -18.42 -8.33
C LYS A 480 -32.55 -18.46 -8.90
N ARG A 481 -32.11 -19.64 -9.30
CA ARG A 481 -30.78 -19.90 -9.87
C ARG A 481 -30.51 -18.94 -11.04
N PRO A 482 -29.41 -18.16 -11.03
CA PRO A 482 -29.12 -17.22 -12.10
C PRO A 482 -28.76 -17.95 -13.41
N PRO A 483 -29.10 -17.38 -14.58
CA PRO A 483 -28.61 -17.84 -15.88
C PRO A 483 -27.09 -17.56 -16.02
N PRO A 484 -26.41 -18.18 -17.01
CA PRO A 484 -24.97 -17.99 -17.22
C PRO A 484 -24.58 -16.52 -17.48
N PRO A 485 -23.33 -16.13 -17.13
CA PRO A 485 -22.89 -14.74 -17.21
C PRO A 485 -22.74 -14.25 -18.65
N ALA A 486 -23.48 -13.19 -19.01
CA ALA A 486 -23.29 -12.43 -20.24
C ALA A 486 -22.33 -11.24 -20.01
N PRO A 487 -21.53 -10.84 -21.01
CA PRO A 487 -20.64 -9.69 -20.87
C PRO A 487 -21.43 -8.37 -20.65
N PRO A 488 -20.90 -7.43 -19.85
CA PRO A 488 -21.60 -6.19 -19.52
C PRO A 488 -21.70 -5.22 -20.69
N THR A 489 -22.76 -4.40 -20.72
CA THR A 489 -22.90 -3.34 -21.72
C THR A 489 -21.77 -2.30 -21.60
N ARG A 490 -21.39 -1.73 -22.74
CA ARG A 490 -20.39 -0.65 -22.84
C ARG A 490 -20.73 0.55 -21.92
N GLU A 491 -22.02 0.84 -21.78
CA GLU A 491 -22.56 1.86 -20.87
C GLU A 491 -22.30 1.51 -19.39
N ARG A 492 -22.66 0.30 -18.96
CA ARG A 492 -22.39 -0.16 -17.58
C ARG A 492 -20.90 -0.11 -17.27
N VAL A 493 -20.05 -0.58 -18.19
CA VAL A 493 -18.58 -0.48 -18.05
C VAL A 493 -18.13 0.98 -17.90
N ALA A 494 -18.72 1.91 -18.65
CA ALA A 494 -18.40 3.34 -18.52
C ALA A 494 -18.82 3.93 -17.17
N VAL A 495 -19.99 3.57 -16.63
CA VAL A 495 -20.44 4.04 -15.29
C VAL A 495 -19.61 3.42 -14.16
N LEU A 496 -19.28 2.12 -14.24
CA LEU A 496 -18.38 1.49 -13.26
C LEU A 496 -17.00 2.18 -13.24
N LYS A 497 -16.44 2.44 -14.42
CA LYS A 497 -15.20 3.22 -14.56
C LYS A 497 -15.34 4.65 -14.03
N ALA A 498 -16.49 5.30 -14.25
CA ALA A 498 -16.75 6.64 -13.75
C ALA A 498 -16.72 6.70 -12.21
N ALA A 499 -17.35 5.73 -11.53
CA ALA A 499 -17.30 5.66 -10.08
C ALA A 499 -15.91 5.28 -9.52
N LEU A 500 -15.07 4.52 -10.26
CA LEU A 500 -13.64 4.35 -9.87
C LEU A 500 -12.86 5.68 -9.93
N ALA A 501 -13.15 6.52 -10.94
CA ALA A 501 -12.53 7.84 -11.05
C ALA A 501 -12.79 8.70 -9.81
N ALA A 502 -13.97 8.57 -9.20
CA ALA A 502 -14.33 9.33 -8.01
C ALA A 502 -13.36 9.10 -6.84
N GLY A 503 -12.90 7.87 -6.62
CA GLY A 503 -11.90 7.56 -5.58
C GLY A 503 -10.45 7.76 -6.00
N LEU A 504 -10.12 7.48 -7.27
CA LEU A 504 -8.73 7.33 -7.73
C LEU A 504 -8.21 8.49 -8.59
N TYR A 505 -8.96 9.58 -8.75
CA TYR A 505 -8.63 10.70 -9.63
C TYR A 505 -7.22 11.28 -9.44
N ASP A 506 -6.70 11.32 -8.21
CA ASP A 506 -5.37 11.89 -7.94
C ASP A 506 -4.20 11.03 -8.46
N ASN A 507 -4.50 9.85 -9.02
CA ASN A 507 -3.54 8.92 -9.63
C ASN A 507 -3.72 8.80 -11.16
N VAL A 508 -4.19 9.87 -11.81
CA VAL A 508 -4.40 9.90 -13.27
C VAL A 508 -3.08 10.10 -14.02
N GLY A 509 -2.92 9.37 -15.13
CA GLY A 509 -1.80 9.51 -16.07
C GLY A 509 -2.27 9.47 -17.52
N ARG A 510 -1.65 10.30 -18.35
CA ARG A 510 -1.86 10.36 -19.81
C ARG A 510 -1.01 9.30 -20.50
N LEU A 511 -1.64 8.39 -21.22
CA LEU A 511 -0.93 7.34 -21.96
C LEU A 511 -0.20 7.93 -23.18
N LEU A 512 1.10 7.68 -23.28
CA LEU A 512 1.95 8.00 -24.43
C LEU A 512 2.42 6.69 -25.08
N CYS A 513 1.77 6.34 -26.19
CA CYS A 513 2.13 5.18 -27.01
C CYS A 513 3.11 5.60 -28.10
N THR A 514 4.41 5.35 -27.92
CA THR A 514 5.37 5.36 -29.02
C THR A 514 5.16 4.11 -29.87
N PRO A 515 4.88 4.21 -31.19
CA PRO A 515 4.86 3.04 -32.05
C PRO A 515 6.26 2.41 -32.08
N SER A 516 6.34 1.09 -31.90
CA SER A 516 7.58 0.36 -32.13
C SER A 516 7.90 0.39 -33.63
N VAL A 517 9.19 0.55 -33.96
CA VAL A 517 9.69 0.35 -35.33
C VAL A 517 9.88 -1.16 -35.62
N ASP A 518 10.00 -1.97 -34.57
CA ASP A 518 10.24 -3.41 -34.63
C ASP A 518 8.96 -4.20 -34.33
N VAL A 519 8.67 -5.20 -35.17
CA VAL A 519 7.43 -6.01 -35.14
C VAL A 519 7.41 -7.00 -33.97
N LEU A 520 8.58 -7.32 -33.40
CA LEU A 520 8.73 -8.25 -32.28
C LEU A 520 8.67 -7.59 -30.89
N GLU A 521 8.89 -6.27 -30.78
CA GLU A 521 8.79 -5.56 -29.51
C GLU A 521 7.34 -5.17 -29.16
N ARG A 522 6.94 -5.46 -27.91
CA ARG A 522 5.64 -5.00 -27.38
C ARG A 522 5.67 -3.47 -27.22
N VAL A 523 4.63 -2.79 -27.72
CA VAL A 523 4.44 -1.34 -27.62
C VAL A 523 4.75 -0.83 -26.20
N ALA A 524 5.80 -0.02 -26.08
CA ALA A 524 6.31 0.52 -24.83
C ALA A 524 5.42 1.67 -24.30
N CYS A 525 4.26 1.32 -23.75
CA CYS A 525 3.34 2.27 -23.14
C CYS A 525 3.98 3.00 -21.95
N THR A 526 4.26 4.29 -22.12
CA THR A 526 4.61 5.20 -21.01
C THR A 526 3.38 5.99 -20.56
N ALA A 527 3.38 6.46 -19.32
CA ALA A 527 2.30 7.26 -18.75
C ALA A 527 2.89 8.55 -18.16
N GLU A 528 2.39 9.68 -18.63
CA GLU A 528 2.75 11.03 -18.19
C GLU A 528 1.74 11.46 -17.11
N THR A 529 2.17 11.48 -15.86
CA THR A 529 1.39 11.86 -14.67
C THR A 529 1.80 13.27 -14.20
N PRO A 530 1.11 13.90 -13.23
CA PRO A 530 1.55 15.18 -12.61
C PRO A 530 2.94 15.13 -11.95
N GLN A 531 3.51 13.93 -11.92
CA GLN A 531 4.65 13.48 -11.14
C GLN A 531 5.88 13.18 -12.03
N GLY A 532 5.68 13.03 -13.34
CA GLY A 532 6.72 12.67 -14.30
C GLY A 532 6.27 11.57 -15.28
N ARG A 533 7.23 10.83 -15.84
CA ARG A 533 6.95 9.72 -16.77
C ARG A 533 7.17 8.37 -16.10
N ALA A 534 6.08 7.63 -15.92
CA ALA A 534 6.05 6.24 -15.48
C ALA A 534 6.02 5.27 -16.68
N GLN A 535 6.39 4.01 -16.45
CA GLN A 535 6.10 2.92 -17.38
C GLN A 535 4.83 2.17 -16.95
N VAL A 536 3.97 1.82 -17.91
CA VAL A 536 2.84 0.91 -17.63
C VAL A 536 3.40 -0.51 -17.53
N HIS A 537 3.18 -1.18 -16.40
CA HIS A 537 3.86 -2.43 -16.02
C HIS A 537 3.27 -3.66 -16.75
N PRO A 538 4.00 -4.37 -17.62
CA PRO A 538 3.52 -5.60 -18.26
C PRO A 538 3.66 -6.85 -17.37
N SER A 539 3.94 -6.64 -16.08
CA SER A 539 5.05 -7.30 -15.36
C SER A 539 6.42 -7.10 -16.07
N SER A 540 7.56 -7.01 -15.40
CA SER A 540 7.85 -7.21 -13.98
C SER A 540 8.62 -6.02 -13.39
N VAL A 541 8.79 -6.00 -12.05
CA VAL A 541 9.65 -4.98 -11.42
C VAL A 541 11.09 -5.15 -11.92
N LYS A 542 11.61 -4.11 -12.59
CA LYS A 542 13.04 -3.80 -12.64
C LYS A 542 13.28 -2.58 -11.74
N TYR A 543 14.45 -2.50 -11.12
CA TYR A 543 14.79 -1.36 -10.25
C TYR A 543 15.17 -0.12 -11.10
N GLY A 544 14.98 1.08 -10.53
CA GLY A 544 15.36 2.35 -11.17
C GLY A 544 14.31 2.99 -12.10
N LYS A 545 13.08 2.46 -12.21
CA LYS A 545 11.97 3.08 -12.98
C LYS A 545 10.65 3.04 -12.21
N ILE A 546 9.80 4.04 -12.44
CA ILE A 546 8.45 4.13 -11.86
C ILE A 546 7.50 3.22 -12.64
N TYR A 547 6.67 2.46 -11.93
CA TYR A 547 5.72 1.52 -12.51
C TYR A 547 4.32 1.68 -11.92
N LEU A 548 3.30 1.78 -12.80
CA LEU A 548 1.90 1.72 -12.40
C LEU A 548 1.49 0.27 -12.14
N ARG A 549 0.91 -0.01 -10.97
CA ARG A 549 0.65 -1.38 -10.47
C ARG A 549 -0.65 -2.00 -10.98
N ASP A 550 -1.77 -1.34 -10.74
CA ASP A 550 -3.11 -1.77 -11.12
C ASP A 550 -3.80 -0.58 -11.80
N THR A 551 -4.26 -0.77 -13.04
CA THR A 551 -4.60 0.32 -13.96
C THR A 551 -6.01 0.20 -14.51
N THR A 552 -6.54 1.29 -15.07
CA THR A 552 -7.84 1.30 -15.76
C THR A 552 -7.81 2.35 -16.85
N LEU A 553 -8.04 1.94 -18.10
CA LEU A 553 -8.15 2.87 -19.21
C LEU A 553 -9.45 3.68 -19.09
N MET A 554 -9.32 4.99 -19.00
CA MET A 554 -10.41 5.94 -18.74
C MET A 554 -10.76 6.79 -19.96
N SER A 555 -11.99 7.31 -20.02
CA SER A 555 -12.37 8.39 -20.93
C SER A 555 -12.29 9.76 -20.24
N PRO A 556 -12.30 10.88 -20.99
CA PRO A 556 -12.28 12.23 -20.42
C PRO A 556 -13.43 12.57 -19.47
N PHE A 557 -14.64 12.06 -19.74
CA PHE A 557 -15.87 12.55 -19.08
C PHE A 557 -15.93 12.27 -17.56
N PRO A 558 -15.53 11.10 -17.04
CA PRO A 558 -15.34 10.89 -15.61
C PRO A 558 -14.34 11.84 -14.93
N LEU A 559 -13.29 12.25 -15.64
CA LEU A 559 -12.29 13.17 -15.10
C LEU A 559 -12.89 14.57 -14.95
N LEU A 560 -13.60 15.05 -15.98
CA LEU A 560 -14.38 16.28 -15.90
C LEU A 560 -15.45 16.23 -14.79
N LEU A 561 -16.04 15.06 -14.51
CA LEU A 561 -17.05 14.92 -13.45
C LEU A 561 -16.45 14.97 -12.04
N PHE A 562 -15.39 14.21 -11.77
CA PHE A 562 -14.91 13.92 -10.41
C PHE A 562 -13.56 14.52 -10.02
N GLY A 563 -12.84 15.09 -10.99
CA GLY A 563 -11.53 15.70 -10.79
C GLY A 563 -11.54 17.09 -10.17
N GLY A 564 -10.37 17.73 -10.14
CA GLY A 564 -10.21 19.09 -9.65
C GLY A 564 -10.70 20.16 -10.64
N ASP A 565 -10.01 21.28 -10.73
CA ASP A 565 -10.60 22.51 -11.28
C ASP A 565 -10.68 22.52 -12.80
N ILE A 566 -11.88 22.83 -13.32
CA ILE A 566 -12.16 22.98 -14.75
C ILE A 566 -11.94 24.44 -15.15
N ASP A 567 -11.00 24.71 -16.04
CA ASP A 567 -10.95 25.97 -16.82
C ASP A 567 -11.38 25.73 -18.28
N ILE A 568 -11.88 26.78 -18.94
CA ILE A 568 -12.55 26.72 -20.24
C ILE A 568 -12.09 27.89 -21.10
N GLN A 569 -11.16 27.63 -22.01
CA GLN A 569 -10.57 28.66 -22.87
C GLN A 569 -11.44 28.83 -24.12
N HIS A 570 -12.35 29.80 -24.03
CA HIS A 570 -13.49 29.95 -24.93
C HIS A 570 -13.12 30.13 -26.41
N ARG A 571 -11.98 30.80 -26.68
CA ARG A 571 -11.48 31.05 -28.05
C ARG A 571 -10.93 29.78 -28.71
N GLU A 572 -10.21 28.97 -27.94
CA GLU A 572 -9.46 27.81 -28.44
C GLU A 572 -10.27 26.51 -28.44
N LYS A 573 -11.45 26.50 -27.79
CA LYS A 573 -12.28 25.30 -27.56
C LYS A 573 -11.50 24.24 -26.77
N LEU A 574 -10.66 24.72 -25.86
CA LEU A 574 -9.85 23.92 -24.96
C LEU A 574 -10.50 23.92 -23.57
N ILE A 575 -10.69 22.73 -23.01
CA ILE A 575 -11.06 22.55 -21.60
C ILE A 575 -9.84 22.01 -20.89
N THR A 576 -9.43 22.66 -19.81
CA THR A 576 -8.31 22.20 -18.98
C THR A 576 -8.82 21.75 -17.62
N LEU A 577 -8.20 20.71 -17.06
CA LEU A 577 -8.54 20.14 -15.76
C LEU A 577 -7.26 20.05 -14.92
N ASP A 578 -7.26 20.68 -13.75
CA ASP A 578 -6.08 20.94 -12.91
C ASP A 578 -4.89 21.60 -13.66
N GLY A 579 -5.20 22.37 -14.71
CA GLY A 579 -4.21 23.06 -15.55
C GLY A 579 -3.39 22.17 -16.50
N TRP A 580 -3.25 20.86 -16.23
CA TRP A 580 -2.36 19.96 -16.99
C TRP A 580 -3.08 18.92 -17.87
N ILE A 581 -4.34 18.58 -17.58
CA ILE A 581 -5.12 17.66 -18.43
C ILE A 581 -5.91 18.49 -19.44
N HIS A 582 -5.53 18.38 -20.72
CA HIS A 582 -6.10 19.19 -21.80
C HIS A 582 -7.06 18.37 -22.68
N PHE A 583 -8.26 18.90 -22.92
CA PHE A 583 -9.29 18.28 -23.77
C PHE A 583 -9.78 19.26 -24.84
N GLN A 584 -9.62 18.91 -26.12
CA GLN A 584 -10.21 19.66 -27.23
C GLN A 584 -11.71 19.35 -27.31
N ALA A 585 -12.57 20.27 -26.87
CA ALA A 585 -14.00 20.02 -26.70
C ALA A 585 -14.84 21.31 -26.79
N PRO A 586 -16.08 21.25 -27.33
CA PRO A 586 -16.97 22.41 -27.34
C PRO A 586 -17.21 22.96 -25.92
N VAL A 587 -17.03 24.27 -25.74
CA VAL A 587 -17.19 25.04 -24.48
C VAL A 587 -18.39 24.60 -23.64
N ARG A 588 -19.54 24.35 -24.28
CA ARG A 588 -20.78 23.85 -23.65
C ARG A 588 -20.57 22.62 -22.77
N ILE A 589 -19.63 21.73 -23.09
CA ILE A 589 -19.31 20.53 -22.32
C ILE A 589 -18.76 20.91 -20.94
N GLY A 590 -17.80 21.83 -20.87
CA GLY A 590 -17.23 22.30 -19.60
C GLY A 590 -18.28 22.99 -18.72
N VAL A 591 -19.16 23.79 -19.32
CA VAL A 591 -20.28 24.44 -18.62
C VAL A 591 -21.26 23.39 -18.06
N ILE A 592 -21.61 22.36 -18.84
CA ILE A 592 -22.46 21.25 -18.39
C ILE A 592 -21.82 20.52 -17.20
N PHE A 593 -20.52 20.20 -17.25
CA PHE A 593 -19.85 19.54 -16.12
C PHE A 593 -19.75 20.44 -14.87
N LYS A 594 -19.49 21.74 -15.01
CA LYS A 594 -19.55 22.70 -13.89
C LYS A 594 -20.94 22.74 -13.24
N GLN A 595 -22.01 22.72 -14.03
CA GLN A 595 -23.38 22.71 -13.50
C GLN A 595 -23.75 21.35 -12.88
N LEU A 596 -23.28 20.24 -13.46
CA LEU A 596 -23.54 18.89 -12.94
C LEU A 596 -22.88 18.65 -11.58
N ARG A 597 -21.66 19.17 -11.35
CA ARG A 597 -21.02 19.14 -10.02
C ARG A 597 -21.87 19.86 -8.97
N LYS A 598 -22.31 21.10 -9.24
CA LYS A 598 -23.20 21.85 -8.33
C LYS A 598 -24.50 21.10 -7.98
N LEU A 599 -25.07 20.36 -8.92
CA LEU A 599 -26.26 19.52 -8.68
C LEU A 599 -25.94 18.30 -7.79
N MET A 600 -24.72 17.75 -7.88
CA MET A 600 -24.25 16.67 -7.02
C MET A 600 -23.91 17.17 -5.61
N ASP A 601 -23.33 18.36 -5.48
CA ASP A 601 -23.07 18.99 -4.17
C ASP A 601 -24.39 19.26 -3.43
N SER A 602 -25.38 19.85 -4.12
CA SER A 602 -26.73 20.07 -3.55
C SER A 602 -27.51 18.77 -3.28
N LEU A 603 -27.16 17.65 -3.92
CA LEU A 603 -27.69 16.32 -3.58
C LEU A 603 -27.05 15.78 -2.29
N LEU A 604 -25.75 15.97 -2.12
CA LEU A 604 -25.01 15.59 -0.91
C LEU A 604 -25.44 16.42 0.31
N GLU A 605 -25.69 17.72 0.11
CA GLU A 605 -26.22 18.65 1.11
C GLU A 605 -27.59 18.21 1.63
N LYS A 606 -28.56 17.96 0.74
CA LYS A 606 -29.87 17.38 1.09
C LYS A 606 -29.78 16.00 1.74
N LYS A 607 -28.71 15.25 1.47
CA LYS A 607 -28.38 13.99 2.15
C LYS A 607 -27.82 14.18 3.56
N LEU A 608 -27.21 15.33 3.90
CA LEU A 608 -26.87 15.67 5.29
C LEU A 608 -28.10 16.06 6.08
N GLU A 609 -28.98 16.90 5.50
CA GLU A 609 -30.26 17.29 6.08
C GLU A 609 -31.18 16.09 6.33
N ASN A 610 -31.22 15.15 5.38
CA ASN A 610 -32.02 13.94 5.46
C ASN A 610 -31.26 12.72 4.93
N PRO A 611 -30.50 12.01 5.79
CA PRO A 611 -29.80 10.77 5.42
C PRO A 611 -30.73 9.68 4.86
N ARG A 612 -32.02 9.70 5.23
CA ARG A 612 -33.03 8.74 4.74
C ARG A 612 -33.72 9.17 3.43
N MET A 613 -33.33 10.29 2.82
CA MET A 613 -33.83 10.70 1.50
C MET A 613 -33.48 9.63 0.46
N SER A 614 -34.46 9.16 -0.31
CA SER A 614 -34.23 8.24 -1.42
C SER A 614 -33.34 8.88 -2.49
N LEU A 615 -32.26 8.20 -2.89
CA LEU A 615 -31.48 8.58 -4.07
C LEU A 615 -32.27 8.29 -5.37
N GLU A 616 -33.22 7.35 -5.32
CA GLU A 616 -34.19 7.17 -6.39
C GLU A 616 -35.29 8.22 -6.30
N GLY A 617 -35.42 9.07 -7.31
CA GLY A 617 -36.55 9.98 -7.44
C GLY A 617 -37.86 9.20 -7.64
N LYS A 618 -38.87 9.47 -6.79
CA LYS A 618 -40.23 8.93 -7.00
C LYS A 618 -40.77 9.42 -8.36
N PRO A 619 -41.15 8.55 -9.30
CA PRO A 619 -41.76 8.97 -10.57
C PRO A 619 -43.15 9.56 -10.30
N GLY A 620 -43.21 10.88 -10.16
CA GLY A 620 -44.44 11.64 -9.93
C GLY A 620 -44.61 12.13 -8.50
N HIS A 621 -44.05 13.32 -8.21
CA HIS A 621 -44.71 14.37 -7.41
C HIS A 621 -44.08 15.76 -7.64
N GLN A 622 -43.87 16.12 -8.91
CA GLN A 622 -43.42 17.47 -9.29
C GLN A 622 -44.06 17.96 -10.59
N LYS A 623 -45.40 18.08 -10.59
CA LYS A 623 -46.09 19.05 -11.46
C LYS A 623 -45.87 20.46 -10.90
N ALA A 624 -44.61 20.92 -10.93
CA ALA A 624 -44.32 22.33 -10.76
C ALA A 624 -44.96 23.10 -11.92
N LYS A 625 -45.58 24.25 -11.64
CA LYS A 625 -46.33 25.02 -12.65
C LYS A 625 -45.37 25.70 -13.62
N THR A 626 -45.20 25.15 -14.82
CA THR A 626 -44.69 25.92 -15.96
C THR A 626 -45.83 26.82 -16.45
N THR A 627 -45.87 28.07 -16.00
CA THR A 627 -46.91 29.05 -16.38
C THR A 627 -46.32 30.46 -16.26
N ALA A 628 -46.24 31.18 -17.39
CA ALA A 628 -45.37 32.34 -17.63
C ALA A 628 -43.87 32.00 -17.45
N LEU A 629 -42.95 32.43 -18.33
CA LEU A 629 -43.01 33.55 -19.27
C LEU A 629 -42.97 33.11 -20.75
N SER A 630 -43.63 33.92 -21.58
CA SER A 630 -43.51 33.99 -23.05
C SER A 630 -42.40 34.96 -23.44
#